data_AF-A0A6P8Y1P3-F1
#
_entry.id   AF-A0A6P8Y1P3-F1
#
_cell.length_a   1.000
_cell.length_b   1.000
_cell.length_c   1.000
_cell.angle_alpha   90.00
_cell.angle_beta   90.00
_cell.angle_gamma   90.00
#
_symmetry.space_group_name_H-M   'P 1'
#
loop_
_entity.id
_entity.type
_entity.pdbx_description
1 polymer ?
#
loop_
_entity_poly.entity_id
_entity_poly.type
_entity_poly.pdbx_seq_one_letter_code
_entity_poly.pdbx_strand_id
1 'polypeptide(L)'
;MSSRVKQRVKKNWVATKNPGTKLEIMRNAIWFEPTDIHKAAKPFQSDSWKMIDVLSPNFNELVIMCKAAGMPETSVPNASELSDEEVVDKAKDMALFLGKHIKIVIATLGHRGVVICRRGTADQPIFSVGSDGCSRQLLAPTITHPQVRFYPAPSCQPVPVSVSGAGDCWNAGFIFAALRGNAESVCITAGFNAALCSLAVASAVPTNINVNKNVN
;
A
#
# COMPACT_ATOMS: atom_id res chain seq x y z
N MET A 1 -22.55 -11.74 -36.67
CA MET A 1 -21.74 -11.16 -35.56
C MET A 1 -20.30 -11.04 -36.00
N SER A 2 -19.82 -9.80 -36.06
CA SER A 2 -18.69 -9.35 -36.88
C SER A 2 -17.32 -9.70 -36.31
N SER A 3 -16.45 -10.19 -37.18
CA SER A 3 -15.02 -10.49 -37.02
C SER A 3 -14.14 -9.26 -36.69
N ARG A 4 -14.71 -8.09 -36.40
CA ARG A 4 -13.99 -6.83 -36.13
C ARG A 4 -13.60 -6.58 -34.66
N VAL A 5 -14.04 -7.40 -33.70
CA VAL A 5 -13.73 -7.18 -32.27
C VAL A 5 -12.38 -7.79 -31.84
N LYS A 6 -11.86 -8.80 -32.56
CA LYS A 6 -10.58 -9.47 -32.20
C LYS A 6 -9.31 -8.72 -32.65
N GLN A 7 -9.42 -7.63 -33.40
CA GLN A 7 -8.26 -6.91 -33.96
C GLN A 7 -7.81 -5.68 -33.17
N ARG A 8 -8.50 -5.27 -32.10
CA ARG A 8 -8.22 -3.99 -31.42
C ARG A 8 -7.32 -4.08 -30.16
N VAL A 9 -6.82 -5.26 -29.81
CA VAL A 9 -5.94 -5.45 -28.62
C VAL A 9 -4.45 -5.67 -28.99
N LYS A 10 -4.10 -5.69 -30.28
CA LYS A 10 -2.73 -6.02 -30.75
C LYS A 10 -1.83 -4.83 -31.14
N LYS A 11 -2.18 -3.58 -30.81
CA LYS A 11 -1.32 -2.43 -31.12
C LYS A 11 -1.06 -1.60 -29.87
N ASN A 12 0.11 -1.85 -29.25
CA ASN A 12 1.04 -0.88 -28.67
C ASN A 12 2.06 -1.58 -27.75
N TRP A 13 2.78 -2.57 -28.28
CA TRP A 13 3.94 -3.15 -27.60
C TRP A 13 5.16 -2.89 -28.47
N VAL A 14 5.89 -1.82 -28.16
CA VAL A 14 7.21 -1.59 -28.76
C VAL A 14 8.19 -2.45 -27.98
N ALA A 15 8.52 -3.62 -28.53
CA ALA A 15 9.62 -4.43 -28.04
C ALA A 15 10.93 -3.80 -28.54
N THR A 16 11.70 -3.18 -27.65
CA THR A 16 13.08 -2.82 -27.93
C THR A 16 13.91 -4.11 -28.00
N LYS A 17 14.37 -4.48 -29.19
CA LYS A 17 15.17 -5.68 -29.41
C LYS A 17 16.63 -5.40 -29.06
N ASN A 18 17.13 -6.03 -28.00
CA ASN A 18 18.55 -6.34 -27.85
C ASN A 18 18.71 -7.88 -27.85
N PRO A 19 19.45 -8.47 -28.81
CA PRO A 19 19.63 -9.91 -28.90
C PRO A 19 20.62 -10.36 -27.80
N GLY A 20 20.09 -10.78 -26.65
CA GLY A 20 20.89 -11.27 -25.52
C GLY A 20 20.23 -11.11 -24.15
N THR A 21 19.19 -10.29 -24.04
CA THR A 21 18.41 -10.13 -22.81
C THR A 21 17.15 -10.99 -22.90
N LYS A 22 16.92 -11.86 -21.89
CA LYS A 22 15.59 -12.43 -21.66
C LYS A 22 14.60 -11.26 -21.70
N LEU A 23 13.55 -11.38 -22.50
CA LEU A 23 12.48 -10.40 -22.56
C LEU A 23 11.76 -10.45 -21.21
N GLU A 24 12.27 -9.70 -20.23
CA GLU A 24 11.58 -9.49 -18.97
C GLU A 24 10.40 -8.60 -19.30
N ILE A 25 9.22 -9.21 -19.42
CA ILE A 25 7.98 -8.47 -19.61
C ILE A 25 7.85 -7.57 -18.38
N MET A 26 8.10 -6.27 -18.55
CA MET A 26 7.88 -5.28 -17.53
C MET A 26 6.39 -5.31 -17.17
N ARG A 27 6.07 -5.89 -16.00
CA ARG A 27 4.71 -5.91 -15.48
C ARG A 27 4.50 -4.73 -14.56
N ASN A 28 3.36 -4.07 -14.70
CA ASN A 28 2.93 -3.04 -13.78
C ASN A 28 2.75 -3.64 -12.38
N ALA A 29 3.01 -2.82 -11.37
CA ALA A 29 2.73 -3.18 -9.98
C ALA A 29 1.22 -3.31 -9.77
N ILE A 30 0.81 -4.37 -9.08
CA ILE A 30 -0.58 -4.61 -8.71
C ILE A 30 -0.75 -4.19 -7.25
N TRP A 31 -1.58 -3.18 -7.04
CA TRP A 31 -1.97 -2.66 -5.73
C TRP A 31 -3.38 -3.15 -5.39
N PHE A 32 -3.58 -3.72 -4.20
CA PHE A 32 -4.89 -4.13 -3.71
C PHE A 32 -5.22 -3.42 -2.39
N GLU A 33 -6.23 -2.56 -2.48
CA GLU A 33 -6.91 -1.93 -1.35
C GLU A 33 -8.25 -2.64 -1.13
N PRO A 34 -8.47 -3.32 0.01
CA PRO A 34 -9.66 -4.13 0.22
C PRO A 34 -10.94 -3.30 0.42
N THR A 35 -10.84 -2.10 1.02
CA THR A 35 -11.95 -1.16 1.34
C THR A 35 -13.04 -1.69 2.28
N ASP A 36 -13.16 -3.01 2.44
CA ASP A 36 -14.20 -3.68 3.19
C ASP A 36 -13.72 -5.04 3.72
N ILE A 37 -14.03 -5.32 4.99
CA ILE A 37 -13.66 -6.56 5.68
C ILE A 37 -14.15 -7.83 4.97
N HIS A 38 -15.32 -7.81 4.33
CA HIS A 38 -15.89 -8.94 3.60
C HIS A 38 -15.24 -9.15 2.22
N LYS A 39 -14.46 -8.16 1.75
CA LYS A 39 -13.69 -8.24 0.51
C LYS A 39 -12.22 -8.57 0.74
N ALA A 40 -11.71 -8.27 1.93
CA ALA A 40 -10.29 -8.44 2.29
C ALA A 40 -9.74 -9.85 2.00
N ALA A 41 -10.50 -10.89 2.32
CA ALA A 41 -10.08 -12.28 2.09
C ALA A 41 -10.14 -12.74 0.61
N LYS A 42 -10.84 -12.02 -0.28
CA LYS A 42 -11.19 -12.53 -1.61
C LYS A 42 -9.97 -12.97 -2.44
N PRO A 43 -8.87 -12.21 -2.53
CA PRO A 43 -7.71 -12.64 -3.32
C PRO A 43 -7.04 -13.91 -2.78
N PHE A 44 -7.18 -14.18 -1.47
CA PHE A 44 -6.56 -15.30 -0.77
C PHE A 44 -7.32 -16.62 -0.92
N GLN A 45 -8.52 -16.60 -1.52
CA GLN A 45 -9.30 -17.80 -1.82
C GLN A 45 -8.78 -18.60 -3.02
N SER A 46 -7.74 -18.10 -3.70
CA SER A 46 -7.05 -18.75 -4.82
C SER A 46 -5.57 -18.35 -4.78
N ASP A 47 -4.73 -18.84 -5.70
CA ASP A 47 -3.34 -18.38 -5.80
C ASP A 47 -3.17 -16.93 -6.32
N SER A 48 -4.26 -16.24 -6.64
CA SER A 48 -4.24 -14.88 -7.21
C SER A 48 -3.55 -13.85 -6.30
N TRP A 49 -3.59 -14.01 -4.98
CA TRP A 49 -2.91 -13.09 -4.05
C TRP A 49 -1.39 -13.05 -4.26
N LYS A 50 -0.78 -14.11 -4.80
CA LYS A 50 0.67 -14.15 -5.12
C LYS A 50 1.06 -13.20 -6.25
N MET A 51 0.09 -12.72 -7.03
CA MET A 51 0.31 -11.73 -8.10
C MET A 51 0.25 -10.29 -7.58
N ILE A 52 -0.28 -10.07 -6.38
CA ILE A 52 -0.37 -8.75 -5.77
C ILE A 52 1.02 -8.33 -5.30
N ASP A 53 1.41 -7.10 -5.63
CA ASP A 53 2.69 -6.55 -5.18
C ASP A 53 2.55 -5.72 -3.91
N VAL A 54 1.46 -4.95 -3.81
CA VAL A 54 1.21 -4.04 -2.71
C VAL A 54 -0.16 -4.29 -2.10
N LEU A 55 -0.20 -4.39 -0.78
CA LEU A 55 -1.42 -4.42 0.03
C LEU A 55 -1.50 -3.17 0.88
N SER A 56 -2.69 -2.60 1.05
CA SER A 56 -2.91 -1.41 1.89
C SER A 56 -4.02 -1.49 2.96
N PRO A 57 -4.28 -2.66 3.59
CA PRO A 57 -5.43 -2.85 4.47
C PRO A 57 -5.42 -1.95 5.71
N ASN A 58 -6.57 -1.76 6.34
CA ASN A 58 -6.61 -1.38 7.75
C ASN A 58 -6.34 -2.58 8.68
N PHE A 59 -6.25 -2.37 9.99
CA PHE A 59 -5.97 -3.44 10.95
C PHE A 59 -6.94 -4.63 10.89
N ASN A 60 -8.25 -4.37 10.80
CA ASN A 60 -9.27 -5.43 10.81
C ASN A 60 -9.21 -6.26 9.51
N GLU A 61 -8.98 -5.60 8.38
CA GLU A 61 -8.78 -6.27 7.09
C GLU A 61 -7.48 -7.09 7.10
N LEU A 62 -6.41 -6.57 7.69
CA LEU A 62 -5.14 -7.28 7.83
C LEU A 62 -5.31 -8.60 8.61
N VAL A 63 -6.05 -8.58 9.72
CA VAL A 63 -6.40 -9.79 10.50
C VAL A 63 -7.09 -10.84 9.61
N ILE A 64 -8.08 -10.42 8.83
CA ILE A 64 -8.84 -11.30 7.94
C ILE A 64 -7.95 -11.88 6.83
N MET A 65 -7.09 -11.06 6.24
CA MET A 65 -6.16 -11.47 5.20
C MET A 65 -5.14 -12.48 5.72
N CYS A 66 -4.57 -12.25 6.91
CA CYS A 66 -3.66 -13.19 7.56
C CYS A 66 -4.33 -14.53 7.85
N LYS A 67 -5.56 -14.52 8.38
CA LYS A 67 -6.34 -15.74 8.59
C LYS A 67 -6.57 -16.49 7.27
N ALA A 68 -6.96 -15.78 6.21
CA ALA A 68 -7.18 -16.37 4.88
C ALA A 68 -5.89 -16.88 4.23
N ALA A 69 -4.75 -16.27 4.54
CA ALA A 69 -3.42 -16.69 4.10
C ALA A 69 -2.82 -17.85 4.93
N GLY A 70 -3.57 -18.38 5.90
CA GLY A 70 -3.16 -19.55 6.69
C GLY A 70 -2.31 -19.24 7.91
N MET A 71 -2.37 -18.02 8.45
CA MET A 71 -1.77 -17.72 9.76
C MET A 71 -2.46 -18.58 10.84
N PRO A 72 -1.71 -19.25 11.74
CA PRO A 72 -2.30 -20.09 12.78
C PRO A 72 -3.29 -19.31 13.64
N GLU A 73 -4.43 -19.93 13.98
CA GLU A 73 -5.52 -19.25 14.71
C GLU A 73 -5.06 -18.72 16.08
N THR A 74 -4.13 -19.39 16.75
CA THR A 74 -3.52 -18.93 18.01
C THR A 74 -2.69 -17.64 17.86
N SER A 75 -2.32 -17.27 16.64
CA SER A 75 -1.55 -16.06 16.32
C SER A 75 -2.43 -14.93 15.79
N VAL A 76 -3.71 -15.19 15.49
CA VAL A 76 -4.67 -14.20 15.02
C VAL A 76 -5.29 -13.51 16.24
N PRO A 77 -5.12 -12.19 16.40
CA PRO A 77 -5.59 -11.51 17.60
C PRO A 77 -7.11 -11.26 17.56
N ASN A 78 -7.73 -11.19 18.73
CA ASN A 78 -9.07 -10.61 18.88
C ASN A 78 -8.96 -9.08 18.96
N ALA A 79 -9.29 -8.38 17.87
CA ALA A 79 -9.05 -6.94 17.72
C ALA A 79 -9.75 -6.08 18.80
N SER A 80 -10.87 -6.53 19.37
CA SER A 80 -11.64 -5.77 20.37
C SER A 80 -11.01 -5.73 21.76
N GLU A 81 -9.99 -6.54 22.02
CA GLU A 81 -9.39 -6.73 23.35
C GLU A 81 -7.98 -6.15 23.46
N LEU A 82 -7.44 -5.58 22.37
CA LEU A 82 -6.06 -5.12 22.31
C LEU A 82 -5.92 -3.66 22.75
N SER A 83 -4.82 -3.36 23.46
CA SER A 83 -4.33 -2.00 23.64
C SER A 83 -3.81 -1.40 22.32
N ASP A 84 -3.59 -0.09 22.29
CA ASP A 84 -3.04 0.58 21.11
C ASP A 84 -1.64 0.06 20.74
N GLU A 85 -0.80 -0.23 21.73
CA GLU A 85 0.53 -0.80 21.57
C GLU A 85 0.45 -2.23 21.03
N GLU A 86 -0.47 -3.04 21.56
CA GLU A 86 -0.68 -4.42 21.11
C GLU A 86 -1.19 -4.47 19.67
N VAL A 87 -2.06 -3.53 19.26
CA VAL A 87 -2.49 -3.37 17.86
C VAL A 87 -1.28 -3.13 16.95
N VAL A 88 -0.37 -2.23 17.34
CA VAL A 88 0.83 -1.92 16.56
C VAL A 88 1.74 -3.13 16.44
N ASP A 89 1.98 -3.85 17.54
CA ASP A 89 2.86 -5.02 17.52
C ASP A 89 2.26 -6.20 16.74
N LYS A 90 0.96 -6.47 16.88
CA LYS A 90 0.28 -7.46 16.06
C LYS A 90 0.27 -7.08 14.58
N ALA A 91 0.10 -5.80 14.26
CA ALA A 91 0.18 -5.33 12.87
C ALA A 91 1.57 -5.59 12.27
N LYS A 92 2.65 -5.40 13.03
CA LYS A 92 4.02 -5.72 12.58
C LYS A 92 4.18 -7.21 12.26
N ASP A 93 3.73 -8.08 13.17
CA ASP A 93 3.81 -9.54 12.99
C ASP A 93 3.04 -9.99 11.75
N MET A 94 1.82 -9.50 11.59
CA MET A 94 0.95 -9.81 10.45
C MET A 94 1.50 -9.27 9.13
N ALA A 95 2.04 -8.05 9.12
CA ALA A 95 2.68 -7.48 7.94
C ALA A 95 3.93 -8.27 7.54
N LEU A 96 4.73 -8.73 8.51
CA LEU A 96 5.87 -9.63 8.25
C LEU A 96 5.42 -10.99 7.69
N PHE A 97 4.34 -11.55 8.23
CA PHE A 97 3.77 -12.81 7.75
C PHE A 97 3.39 -12.73 6.27
N LEU A 98 2.59 -11.73 5.88
CA LEU A 98 2.21 -11.52 4.48
C LEU A 98 3.41 -11.08 3.60
N GLY A 99 4.34 -10.30 4.17
CA GLY A 99 5.55 -9.82 3.51
C GLY A 99 6.53 -10.92 3.06
N LYS A 100 6.35 -12.16 3.54
CA LYS A 100 7.06 -13.34 3.02
C LYS A 100 6.77 -13.56 1.53
N HIS A 101 5.56 -13.25 1.07
CA HIS A 101 5.12 -13.46 -0.31
C HIS A 101 4.78 -12.16 -1.04
N ILE A 102 4.26 -11.17 -0.33
CA ILE A 102 3.91 -9.86 -0.88
C ILE A 102 5.11 -8.92 -0.79
N LYS A 103 5.34 -8.10 -1.82
CA LYS A 103 6.52 -7.22 -1.88
C LYS A 103 6.43 -6.08 -0.87
N ILE A 104 5.25 -5.48 -0.75
CA ILE A 104 4.99 -4.36 0.16
C ILE A 104 3.63 -4.58 0.85
N VAL A 105 3.60 -4.56 2.18
CA VAL A 105 2.37 -4.56 2.96
C VAL A 105 2.32 -3.27 3.75
N ILE A 106 1.27 -2.48 3.60
CA ILE A 106 1.08 -1.19 4.26
C ILE A 106 -0.21 -1.26 5.07
N ALA A 107 -0.13 -1.39 6.38
CA ALA A 107 -1.30 -1.49 7.23
C ALA A 107 -1.61 -0.15 7.88
N THR A 108 -2.80 0.40 7.61
CA THR A 108 -3.28 1.61 8.30
C THR A 108 -3.91 1.24 9.65
N LEU A 109 -3.55 1.98 10.70
CA LEU A 109 -3.94 1.68 12.08
C LEU A 109 -4.82 2.79 12.70
N GLY A 110 -5.43 3.65 11.88
CA GLY A 110 -6.20 4.80 12.37
C GLY A 110 -5.30 5.83 13.06
N HIS A 111 -5.69 6.30 14.24
CA HIS A 111 -4.95 7.29 15.02
C HIS A 111 -3.58 6.80 15.52
N ARG A 112 -3.31 5.50 15.49
CA ARG A 112 -2.01 4.94 15.86
C ARG A 112 -0.95 5.19 14.79
N GLY A 113 -1.32 5.23 13.51
CA GLY A 113 -0.39 5.44 12.41
C GLY A 113 -0.41 4.33 11.36
N VAL A 114 0.77 3.98 10.84
CA VAL A 114 0.92 3.03 9.73
C VAL A 114 2.09 2.08 9.98
N VAL A 115 1.88 0.80 9.71
CA VAL A 115 2.94 -0.20 9.61
C VAL A 115 3.23 -0.46 8.14
N ILE A 116 4.51 -0.49 7.76
CA ILE A 116 4.94 -0.90 6.42
C ILE A 116 5.96 -2.02 6.50
N CYS A 117 5.75 -3.06 5.72
CA CYS A 117 6.65 -4.18 5.54
C CYS A 117 7.14 -4.23 4.10
N ARG A 118 8.46 -4.16 3.88
CA ARG A 118 9.07 -4.40 2.56
C ARG A 118 10.55 -4.76 2.62
N ARG A 119 11.10 -5.17 1.49
CA ARG A 119 12.53 -5.50 1.30
C ARG A 119 13.36 -4.29 0.84
N GLY A 120 13.51 -3.32 1.73
CA GLY A 120 14.31 -2.12 1.49
C GLY A 120 14.29 -1.18 2.70
N THR A 121 15.17 -0.17 2.68
CA THR A 121 15.38 0.79 3.76
C THR A 121 14.54 2.06 3.55
N ALA A 122 14.17 2.76 4.63
CA ALA A 122 13.23 3.89 4.59
C ALA A 122 13.69 5.10 3.72
N ASP A 123 14.98 5.22 3.47
CA ASP A 123 15.62 6.22 2.59
C ASP A 123 15.55 5.86 1.10
N GLN A 124 15.22 4.61 0.77
CA GLN A 124 15.07 4.17 -0.60
C GLN A 124 13.67 4.47 -1.15
N PRO A 125 13.57 4.73 -2.46
CA PRO A 125 12.28 4.93 -3.10
C PRO A 125 11.47 3.64 -3.20
N ILE A 126 10.16 3.79 -3.38
CA ILE A 126 9.24 2.68 -3.61
C ILE A 126 9.31 2.21 -5.08
N PHE A 127 9.33 3.18 -6.01
CA PHE A 127 9.43 2.94 -7.44
C PHE A 127 10.72 3.54 -8.00
N SER A 128 11.38 2.82 -8.90
CA SER A 128 12.35 3.41 -9.81
C SER A 128 11.63 4.22 -10.88
N VAL A 129 12.25 5.32 -11.28
CA VAL A 129 11.79 6.20 -12.36
C VAL A 129 12.65 5.92 -13.57
N GLY A 130 12.02 5.55 -14.69
CA GLY A 130 12.72 5.31 -15.95
C GLY A 130 13.40 6.58 -16.48
N SER A 131 14.40 6.39 -17.34
CA SER A 131 15.09 7.50 -18.02
C SER A 131 14.17 8.34 -18.91
N ASP A 132 13.04 7.78 -19.33
CA ASP A 132 11.97 8.47 -20.05
C ASP A 132 11.14 9.42 -19.17
N GLY A 133 11.36 9.42 -17.85
CA GLY A 133 10.59 10.19 -16.87
C GLY A 133 9.17 9.69 -16.63
N CYS A 134 8.70 8.70 -17.39
CA CYS A 134 7.31 8.22 -17.43
C CYS A 134 7.14 6.81 -16.88
N SER A 135 8.12 5.94 -17.12
CA SER A 135 8.08 4.55 -16.66
C SER A 135 8.28 4.46 -15.15
N ARG A 136 7.51 3.58 -14.50
CA ARG A 136 7.59 3.29 -13.06
C ARG A 136 7.62 1.80 -12.83
N GLN A 137 8.60 1.33 -12.09
CA GLN A 137 8.71 -0.07 -11.68
C GLN A 137 9.01 -0.13 -10.19
N LEU A 138 8.48 -1.13 -9.49
CA LEU A 138 8.86 -1.32 -8.09
C LEU A 138 10.37 -1.48 -8.00
N LEU A 139 10.98 -0.76 -7.07
CA LEU A 139 12.41 -0.85 -6.84
C LEU A 139 12.79 -2.30 -6.50
N ALA A 140 13.85 -2.80 -7.12
CA ALA A 140 14.36 -4.13 -6.83
C ALA A 140 14.71 -4.25 -5.33
N PRO A 141 14.45 -5.40 -4.69
CA PRO A 141 14.82 -5.63 -3.31
C PRO A 141 16.31 -5.39 -3.08
N THR A 142 16.64 -4.57 -2.08
CA THR A 142 18.04 -4.33 -1.65
C THR A 142 18.42 -5.16 -0.44
N ILE A 143 17.42 -5.79 0.20
CA ILE A 143 17.56 -6.66 1.37
C ILE A 143 16.82 -7.96 1.07
N THR A 144 17.35 -9.09 1.54
CA THR A 144 16.76 -10.43 1.30
C THR A 144 15.49 -10.67 2.12
N HIS A 145 15.49 -10.24 3.38
CA HIS A 145 14.40 -10.43 4.33
C HIS A 145 13.49 -9.20 4.40
N PRO A 146 12.17 -9.38 4.53
CA PRO A 146 11.25 -8.26 4.74
C PRO A 146 11.58 -7.55 6.04
N GLN A 147 11.59 -6.22 6.00
CA GLN A 147 11.77 -5.33 7.14
C GLN A 147 10.43 -4.68 7.45
N VAL A 148 10.09 -4.56 8.73
CA VAL A 148 8.87 -3.89 9.17
C VAL A 148 9.20 -2.61 9.90
N ARG A 149 8.44 -1.55 9.64
CA ARG A 149 8.59 -0.24 10.25
C ARG A 149 7.23 0.28 10.65
N PHE A 150 7.20 1.00 11.76
CA PHE A 150 6.02 1.69 12.25
C PHE A 150 6.25 3.19 12.18
N TYR A 151 5.26 3.90 11.67
CA TYR A 151 5.22 5.35 11.58
C TYR A 151 4.01 5.83 12.38
N PRO A 152 4.21 6.53 13.51
CA PRO A 152 3.08 7.02 14.31
C PRO A 152 2.29 8.05 13.52
N ALA A 153 0.96 8.10 13.72
CA ALA A 153 0.16 9.15 13.12
C ALA A 153 0.54 10.51 13.71
N PRO A 154 0.60 11.58 12.89
CA PRO A 154 0.68 12.92 13.43
C PRO A 154 -0.59 13.26 14.24
N SER A 155 -0.44 14.14 15.22
CA SER A 155 -1.58 14.64 15.99
C SER A 155 -2.58 15.31 15.06
N CYS A 156 -3.83 14.84 15.08
CA CYS A 156 -4.91 15.47 14.35
C CYS A 156 -5.55 16.54 15.24
N GLN A 157 -5.22 17.81 15.00
CA GLN A 157 -5.84 18.95 15.64
C GLN A 157 -6.31 19.96 14.58
N PRO A 158 -7.57 20.43 14.64
CA PRO A 158 -8.63 20.07 15.59
C PRO A 158 -9.14 18.63 15.42
N VAL A 159 -10.10 18.22 16.28
CA VAL A 159 -10.77 16.91 16.21
C VAL A 159 -11.29 16.65 14.78
N PRO A 160 -11.13 15.43 14.23
CA PRO A 160 -11.63 15.08 12.90
C PRO A 160 -13.11 15.44 12.71
N VAL A 161 -13.41 16.07 11.58
CA VAL A 161 -14.78 16.30 11.10
C VAL A 161 -15.41 15.00 10.61
N SER A 162 -14.63 14.17 9.90
CA SER A 162 -15.03 12.85 9.41
C SER A 162 -13.84 11.93 9.29
N VAL A 163 -14.02 10.62 9.50
CA VAL A 163 -12.99 9.60 9.26
C VAL A 163 -13.17 8.87 7.92
N SER A 164 -14.29 9.11 7.23
CA SER A 164 -14.57 8.50 5.94
C SER A 164 -13.57 8.99 4.89
N GLY A 165 -12.98 8.08 4.13
CA GLY A 165 -12.01 8.39 3.07
C GLY A 165 -10.58 8.68 3.54
N ALA A 166 -10.32 8.69 4.86
CA ALA A 166 -8.97 8.97 5.37
C ALA A 166 -7.93 7.95 4.87
N GLY A 167 -8.28 6.66 4.83
CA GLY A 167 -7.42 5.60 4.28
C GLY A 167 -7.18 5.74 2.76
N ASP A 168 -8.23 6.06 2.00
CA ASP A 168 -8.12 6.28 0.55
C ASP A 168 -7.23 7.49 0.24
N CYS A 169 -7.42 8.60 0.97
CA CYS A 169 -6.58 9.79 0.85
C CYS A 169 -5.14 9.50 1.27
N TRP A 170 -4.93 8.70 2.33
CA TRP A 170 -3.60 8.26 2.74
C TRP A 170 -2.90 7.48 1.61
N ASN A 171 -3.58 6.48 1.03
CA ASN A 171 -3.07 5.70 -0.09
C ASN A 171 -2.78 6.59 -1.30
N ALA A 172 -3.66 7.52 -1.64
CA ALA A 172 -3.47 8.44 -2.76
C ALA A 172 -2.24 9.34 -2.57
N GLY A 173 -2.05 9.91 -1.37
CA GLY A 173 -0.88 10.72 -1.03
C GLY A 173 0.42 9.93 -1.09
N PHE A 174 0.41 8.71 -0.55
CA PHE A 174 1.55 7.80 -0.62
C PHE A 174 1.89 7.44 -2.07
N ILE A 175 0.90 7.00 -2.86
CA ILE A 175 1.08 6.62 -4.26
C ILE A 175 1.60 7.80 -5.09
N PHE A 176 1.06 9.01 -4.88
CA PHE A 176 1.52 10.22 -5.57
C PHE A 176 3.02 10.47 -5.36
N ALA A 177 3.49 10.42 -4.11
CA ALA A 177 4.90 10.60 -3.79
C ALA A 177 5.76 9.43 -4.30
N ALA A 178 5.26 8.20 -4.18
CA ALA A 178 5.95 7.00 -4.63
C ALA A 178 6.17 7.01 -6.15
N LEU A 179 5.16 7.41 -6.92
CA LEU A 179 5.24 7.60 -8.37
C LEU A 179 6.11 8.80 -8.78
N ARG A 180 6.64 9.60 -7.85
CA ARG A 180 7.65 10.61 -8.13
C ARG A 180 9.08 10.13 -7.84
N GLY A 181 9.24 8.86 -7.45
CA GLY A 181 10.54 8.31 -7.08
C GLY A 181 11.04 8.81 -5.73
N ASN A 182 10.14 9.29 -4.87
CA ASN A 182 10.52 9.73 -3.52
C ASN A 182 10.81 8.54 -2.61
N ALA A 183 11.66 8.78 -1.59
CA ALA A 183 11.92 7.85 -0.51
C ALA A 183 10.64 7.46 0.26
N GLU A 184 10.63 6.29 0.88
CA GLU A 184 9.50 5.81 1.67
C GLU A 184 9.06 6.81 2.74
N SER A 185 9.99 7.39 3.50
CA SER A 185 9.67 8.37 4.54
C SER A 185 8.87 9.57 3.99
N VAL A 186 9.23 10.06 2.81
CA VAL A 186 8.51 11.13 2.12
C VAL A 186 7.13 10.65 1.66
N CYS A 187 6.99 9.40 1.23
CA CYS A 187 5.71 8.81 0.86
C CYS A 187 4.77 8.68 2.05
N ILE A 188 5.27 8.23 3.21
CA ILE A 188 4.53 8.17 4.47
C ILE A 188 4.02 9.57 4.86
N THR A 189 4.89 10.58 4.83
CA THR A 189 4.50 11.97 5.13
C THR A 189 3.44 12.49 4.17
N ALA A 190 3.57 12.21 2.87
CA ALA A 190 2.58 12.60 1.88
C ALA A 190 1.22 11.93 2.13
N GLY A 191 1.22 10.64 2.50
CA GLY A 191 0.01 9.93 2.90
C GLY A 191 -0.65 10.54 4.13
N PHE A 192 0.10 10.80 5.20
CA PHE A 192 -0.44 11.44 6.39
C PHE A 192 -1.01 12.84 6.11
N ASN A 193 -0.32 13.66 5.33
CA ASN A 193 -0.81 14.98 4.96
C ASN A 193 -2.14 14.93 4.19
N ALA A 194 -2.28 13.98 3.26
CA ALA A 194 -3.51 13.77 2.52
C ALA A 194 -4.65 13.27 3.43
N ALA A 195 -4.36 12.34 4.33
CA ALA A 195 -5.31 11.85 5.33
C ALA A 195 -5.78 12.98 6.25
N LEU A 196 -4.87 13.81 6.78
CA LEU A 196 -5.21 14.96 7.62
C LEU A 196 -6.12 15.96 6.89
N CYS A 197 -5.89 16.21 5.60
CA CYS A 197 -6.79 17.04 4.80
C CYS A 197 -8.19 16.43 4.68
N SER A 198 -8.28 15.10 4.53
CA SER A 198 -9.57 14.38 4.52
C SER A 198 -10.27 14.44 5.88
N LEU A 199 -9.52 14.29 6.98
CA LEU A 199 -10.08 14.31 8.34
C LEU A 199 -10.69 15.68 8.69
N ALA A 200 -10.21 16.76 8.08
CA ALA A 200 -10.66 18.12 8.34
C ALA A 200 -11.96 18.52 7.61
N VAL A 201 -12.53 17.64 6.78
CA VAL A 201 -13.73 17.93 5.99
C VAL A 201 -14.76 16.79 6.09
N ALA A 202 -16.01 17.08 5.74
CA ALA A 202 -17.07 16.06 5.76
C ALA A 202 -16.99 15.09 4.57
N SER A 203 -16.43 15.53 3.44
CA SER A 203 -16.30 14.73 2.21
C SER A 203 -15.14 13.73 2.31
N ALA A 204 -15.32 12.53 1.75
CA ALA A 204 -14.28 11.48 1.75
C ALA A 204 -12.98 11.89 1.03
N VAL A 205 -13.06 12.83 0.10
CA VAL A 205 -11.91 13.45 -0.55
C VAL A 205 -12.06 14.97 -0.42
N PRO A 206 -11.04 15.70 0.06
CA PRO A 206 -11.10 17.15 0.15
C PRO A 206 -11.02 17.78 -1.24
N THR A 207 -11.68 18.93 -1.43
CA THR A 207 -11.64 19.66 -2.72
C THR A 207 -10.28 20.27 -3.00
N ASN A 208 -9.48 20.55 -1.97
CA ASN A 208 -8.14 21.12 -2.06
C ASN A 208 -7.21 20.45 -1.04
N ILE A 209 -5.93 20.31 -1.40
CA ILE A 209 -4.89 19.81 -0.49
C ILE A 209 -4.15 21.02 0.09
N ASN A 210 -4.56 21.45 1.28
CA ASN A 210 -3.88 22.51 2.02
C ASN A 210 -3.30 21.91 3.30
N VAL A 211 -2.02 21.51 3.22
CA VAL A 211 -1.31 21.00 4.40
C VAL A 211 -0.93 22.20 5.27
N ASN A 212 -1.60 22.35 6.43
CA ASN A 212 -1.17 23.32 7.43
C ASN A 212 0.22 22.90 7.95
N LYS A 213 1.26 23.67 7.60
CA LYS A 213 2.66 23.42 7.98
C LYS A 213 2.95 23.63 9.48
N ASN A 214 1.93 23.72 10.33
CA ASN A 214 2.04 24.14 11.73
C ASN A 214 1.88 22.98 12.72
N VAL A 215 2.40 21.79 12.39
CA VAL A 215 2.52 20.69 13.35
C VAL A 215 3.96 20.19 13.27
N ASN A 216 4.83 20.84 14.06
CA ASN A 216 6.15 20.35 14.45
C ASN A 216 6.00 19.59 15.77
#